data_AF-A0A2K9MH19-F1
#
_entry.id   AF-A0A2K9MH19-F1
#
_cell.length_a   1.000
_cell.length_b   1.000
_cell.length_c   1.000
_cell.angle_alpha   90.00
_cell.angle_beta   90.00
_cell.angle_gamma   90.00
#
_symmetry.space_group_name_H-M   'P 1'
#
loop_
_entity.id
_entity.type
_entity.pdbx_description
1 polymer ?
#
loop_
_entity_poly.entity_id
_entity_poly.type
_entity_poly.pdbx_seq_one_letter_code
_entity_poly.pdbx_strand_id
1 'polypeptide(L)'
;MLDPLEQQRPPGRDRAERAGLWVSGVGHTLLVIWAVLGGAIFAARENPAPQMTAVSTISNAEFQELAARSRGAGEAGRADGNAPEQPQAPGDTTAPQGPDLALDAPTPDSAASVLQQPQAITEPAPDLSDVQQPPAPVDVATLAPAIPAPAADAAPADRAVTPDGQPDTAAPDRPAEPAPPQSPLALARSARPPDSPPGLREAALAARQAQAAAAAQAAEQERLAAALARQAAEDQAARIAAAEAEAEAAQEQDRLARARAAEAEQQAAAEEQRRQERERQAEEARRAEAAEQAEAEREAEQRQAEAERQQREAEAEAARRAEAERQAEAERQAEAERRAEAERRAEAARQAEAERAAEAEAERQAEAERQAEAQRQREAEAEAARQERERLAREAQERAEAARQAAAEAEIARIDALAEQLAEQQRLQQAAVDAQEAMPSPFDGNAPEGEGEGGGSDVLTDALNEAGAAPIEAEILDDALADAMGQVRPSELPRAEGVEIASVPMTQSEKDGFRDAVQSCWNLATIATEAAEARVVVGFRMNRDGTVDADSFSLVGEPIDPVGTRQQAFEAARRAILRCQGSGYDLPADKYNEWDDVEMTFTPAGVEAIE
;
A
#
# COMPACT_ATOMS: atom_id res chain seq x y z
N MET A 1 -29.38 -3.20 -60.22
CA MET A 1 -29.09 -1.83 -59.73
C MET A 1 -29.96 -1.63 -58.51
N LEU A 2 -29.68 -2.24 -57.35
CA LEU A 2 -28.39 -2.48 -56.70
C LEU A 2 -27.61 -1.19 -56.45
N ASP A 3 -27.51 -0.80 -55.17
CA ASP A 3 -26.22 -0.71 -54.48
C ASP A 3 -26.40 -1.21 -53.01
N PRO A 4 -25.50 -2.02 -52.39
CA PRO A 4 -25.82 -2.70 -51.11
C PRO A 4 -24.72 -2.58 -50.03
N LEU A 5 -24.87 -1.68 -49.04
CA LEU A 5 -23.89 -1.50 -47.95
C LEU A 5 -24.49 -1.22 -46.55
N GLU A 6 -25.53 -1.95 -46.12
CA GLU A 6 -26.00 -1.87 -44.73
C GLU A 6 -26.49 -3.21 -44.14
N GLN A 7 -25.55 -4.13 -43.94
CA GLN A 7 -25.72 -5.30 -43.07
C GLN A 7 -24.49 -5.49 -42.18
N GLN A 8 -24.65 -6.27 -41.10
CA GLN A 8 -23.61 -6.71 -40.15
C GLN A 8 -23.07 -5.64 -39.17
N ARG A 9 -23.90 -5.32 -38.15
CA ARG A 9 -23.42 -5.23 -36.77
C ARG A 9 -24.14 -6.30 -35.94
N PRO A 10 -23.44 -7.11 -35.12
CA PRO A 10 -24.09 -8.13 -34.30
C PRO A 10 -24.89 -7.49 -33.15
N PRO A 11 -25.94 -8.16 -32.63
CA PRO A 11 -26.73 -7.66 -31.52
C PRO A 11 -25.87 -7.49 -30.26
N GLY A 12 -25.77 -6.24 -29.77
CA GLY A 12 -24.97 -5.92 -28.60
C GLY A 12 -25.71 -6.28 -27.31
N ARG A 13 -25.28 -7.35 -26.63
CA ARG A 13 -25.79 -7.86 -25.32
C ARG A 13 -26.35 -6.75 -24.44
N ASP A 14 -27.48 -7.03 -23.79
CA ASP A 14 -28.22 -6.00 -23.06
C ASP A 14 -27.38 -5.24 -22.04
N ARG A 15 -27.78 -3.98 -21.77
CA ARG A 15 -27.13 -3.22 -20.69
C ARG A 15 -27.38 -3.88 -19.34
N ALA A 16 -28.52 -4.56 -19.17
CA ALA A 16 -28.84 -5.37 -18.00
C ALA A 16 -27.91 -6.60 -17.89
N GLU A 17 -27.70 -7.37 -18.96
CA GLU A 17 -26.71 -8.46 -18.96
C GLU A 17 -25.31 -7.95 -18.66
N ARG A 18 -24.86 -6.87 -19.32
CA ARG A 18 -23.53 -6.30 -19.09
C ARG A 18 -23.36 -5.77 -17.68
N ALA A 19 -24.39 -5.16 -17.09
CA ALA A 19 -24.37 -4.74 -15.69
C ALA A 19 -24.37 -5.95 -14.74
N GLY A 20 -25.17 -6.99 -15.00
CA GLY A 20 -25.16 -8.23 -14.22
C GLY A 20 -23.82 -8.96 -14.28
N LEU A 21 -23.19 -9.03 -15.46
CA LEU A 21 -21.87 -9.60 -15.64
C LEU A 21 -20.77 -8.74 -15.01
N TRP A 22 -20.91 -7.41 -14.97
CA TRP A 22 -20.00 -6.53 -14.25
C TRP A 22 -20.16 -6.62 -12.73
N VAL A 23 -21.39 -6.58 -12.19
CA VAL A 23 -21.63 -6.68 -10.74
C VAL A 23 -21.24 -8.07 -10.22
N SER A 24 -21.59 -9.13 -10.95
CA SER A 24 -21.14 -10.49 -10.63
C SER A 24 -19.62 -10.62 -10.79
N GLY A 25 -19.05 -10.11 -11.88
CA GLY A 25 -17.61 -10.15 -12.14
C GLY A 25 -16.78 -9.43 -11.09
N VAL A 26 -17.15 -8.19 -10.74
CA VAL A 26 -16.53 -7.39 -9.67
C VAL A 26 -16.74 -8.03 -8.30
N GLY A 27 -17.92 -8.59 -8.03
CA GLY A 27 -18.16 -9.35 -6.79
C GLY A 27 -17.24 -10.56 -6.66
N HIS A 28 -17.05 -11.33 -7.74
CA HIS A 28 -16.16 -12.49 -7.75
C HIS A 28 -14.67 -12.10 -7.72
N THR A 29 -14.23 -11.04 -8.42
CA THR A 29 -12.84 -10.58 -8.30
C THR A 29 -12.55 -10.00 -6.93
N LEU A 30 -13.46 -9.23 -6.31
CA LEU A 30 -13.31 -8.79 -4.92
C LEU A 30 -13.24 -9.97 -3.94
N LEU A 31 -14.06 -11.01 -4.13
CA LEU A 31 -14.04 -12.20 -3.29
C LEU A 31 -12.76 -13.03 -3.48
N VAL A 32 -12.24 -13.14 -4.71
CA VAL A 32 -10.94 -13.79 -4.98
C VAL A 32 -9.78 -12.96 -4.42
N ILE A 33 -9.78 -11.64 -4.58
CA ILE A 33 -8.78 -10.74 -3.98
C ILE A 33 -8.81 -10.86 -2.45
N TRP A 34 -10.00 -10.86 -1.83
CA TRP A 34 -10.18 -11.07 -0.40
C TRP A 34 -9.70 -12.46 0.05
N ALA A 35 -9.94 -13.52 -0.73
CA ALA A 35 -9.43 -14.86 -0.43
C ALA A 35 -7.90 -14.97 -0.54
N VAL A 36 -7.28 -14.28 -1.50
CA VAL A 36 -5.81 -14.27 -1.69
C VAL A 36 -5.12 -13.43 -0.61
N LEU A 37 -5.59 -12.20 -0.36
CA LEU A 37 -5.03 -11.34 0.69
C LEU A 37 -5.34 -11.91 2.09
N GLY A 38 -6.58 -12.36 2.32
CA GLY A 38 -6.98 -13.02 3.57
C GLY A 38 -6.19 -14.30 3.82
N GLY A 39 -5.97 -15.13 2.79
CA GLY A 39 -5.12 -16.32 2.90
C GLY A 39 -3.68 -16.03 3.30
N ALA A 40 -3.11 -14.92 2.83
CA ALA A 40 -1.77 -14.45 3.23
C ALA A 40 -1.72 -13.88 4.66
N ILE A 41 -2.83 -13.36 5.18
CA ILE A 41 -2.94 -12.78 6.53
C ILE A 41 -3.26 -13.86 7.58
N PHE A 42 -4.14 -14.81 7.27
CA PHE A 42 -4.56 -15.90 8.16
C PHE A 42 -3.74 -17.19 8.01
N ALA A 43 -2.66 -17.19 7.22
CA ALA A 43 -1.67 -18.25 7.24
C ALA A 43 -1.11 -18.40 8.66
N ALA A 44 -1.32 -19.57 9.28
CA ALA A 44 -0.92 -19.84 10.66
C ALA A 44 0.61 -19.74 10.80
N ARG A 45 1.10 -18.61 11.30
CA ARG A 45 2.52 -18.38 11.54
C ARG A 45 3.00 -19.31 12.64
N GLU A 46 4.08 -20.05 12.35
CA GLU A 46 4.72 -20.91 13.34
C GLU A 46 5.23 -20.05 14.50
N ASN A 47 4.85 -20.38 15.73
CA ASN A 47 5.22 -19.59 16.90
C ASN A 47 6.76 -19.55 17.05
N PRO A 48 7.38 -18.37 17.17
CA PRO A 48 8.81 -18.28 17.43
C PRO A 48 9.12 -18.93 18.78
N ALA A 49 10.07 -19.88 18.78
CA ALA A 49 10.49 -20.54 20.00
C ALA A 49 11.06 -19.50 21.01
N PRO A 50 10.74 -19.60 22.32
CA PRO A 50 11.12 -18.59 23.29
C PRO A 50 12.65 -18.51 23.42
N GLN A 51 13.21 -17.36 23.08
CA GLN A 51 14.64 -17.12 23.19
C GLN A 51 15.01 -16.85 24.65
N MET A 52 15.71 -17.80 25.28
CA MET A 52 16.28 -17.63 26.61
C MET A 52 17.49 -16.70 26.54
N THR A 53 17.36 -15.49 27.10
CA THR A 53 18.47 -14.56 27.27
C THR A 53 19.43 -15.06 28.34
N ALA A 54 20.52 -15.70 27.93
CA ALA A 54 21.59 -16.13 28.83
C ALA A 54 22.31 -14.92 29.43
N VAL A 55 22.05 -14.63 30.71
CA VAL A 55 22.81 -13.63 31.49
C VAL A 55 24.19 -14.21 31.82
N SER A 56 25.11 -14.10 30.85
CA SER A 56 26.51 -14.47 31.03
C SER A 56 27.18 -13.51 32.00
N THR A 57 27.75 -14.04 33.08
CA THR A 57 28.61 -13.26 33.98
C THR A 57 29.88 -12.86 33.25
N ILE A 58 30.15 -11.56 33.12
CA ILE A 58 31.37 -11.04 32.49
C ILE A 58 32.62 -11.66 33.12
N SER A 59 33.57 -12.09 32.30
CA SER A 59 34.73 -12.82 32.82
C SER A 59 35.72 -11.86 33.52
N ASN A 60 36.43 -12.34 34.54
CA ASN A 60 37.41 -11.51 35.27
C ASN A 60 38.56 -11.02 34.35
N ALA A 61 38.86 -11.74 33.27
CA ALA A 61 39.83 -11.30 32.25
C ALA A 61 39.30 -10.13 31.41
N GLU A 62 38.05 -10.23 30.94
CA GLU A 62 37.36 -9.23 30.12
C GLU A 62 37.08 -7.93 30.89
N PHE A 63 36.73 -8.04 32.17
CA PHE A 63 36.66 -6.88 33.08
C PHE A 63 38.04 -6.21 33.27
N GLN A 64 39.11 -7.00 33.40
CA GLN A 64 40.47 -6.46 33.49
C GLN A 64 40.93 -5.81 32.18
N GLU A 65 40.47 -6.29 31.02
CA GLU A 65 40.76 -5.67 29.72
C GLU A 65 40.07 -4.29 29.59
N LEU A 66 38.78 -4.19 29.93
CA LEU A 66 38.09 -2.90 30.03
C LEU A 66 38.80 -1.95 31.01
N ALA A 67 39.23 -2.47 32.16
CA ALA A 67 39.98 -1.71 33.16
C ALA A 67 41.43 -1.39 32.77
N ALA A 68 42.01 -2.03 31.75
CA ALA A 68 43.29 -1.65 31.16
C ALA A 68 43.09 -0.54 30.12
N ARG A 69 42.06 -0.69 29.29
CA ARG A 69 41.66 0.26 28.25
C ARG A 69 41.28 1.63 28.84
N SER A 70 40.58 1.66 29.97
CA SER A 70 40.26 2.91 30.71
C SER A 70 41.46 3.58 31.39
N ARG A 71 42.59 2.87 31.55
CA ARG A 71 43.87 3.42 32.05
C ARG A 71 44.85 3.78 30.92
N GLY A 72 44.38 3.84 29.67
CA GLY A 72 45.18 4.25 28.51
C GLY A 72 46.17 3.20 27.99
N ALA A 73 46.20 2.00 28.57
CA ALA A 73 47.09 0.92 28.18
C ALA A 73 46.36 -0.08 27.25
N GLY A 74 46.07 0.37 26.02
CA GLY A 74 45.57 -0.49 24.94
C GLY A 74 46.73 -1.09 24.12
N GLU A 75 46.57 -2.32 23.64
CA GLU A 75 47.65 -3.04 22.94
C GLU A 75 47.90 -2.48 21.54
N ALA A 76 49.15 -2.07 21.26
CA ALA A 76 49.56 -1.59 19.96
C ALA A 76 49.67 -2.76 18.97
N GLY A 77 48.80 -2.78 17.96
CA GLY A 77 48.70 -3.87 16.99
C GLY A 77 50.03 -4.17 16.28
N ARG A 78 50.38 -5.46 16.23
CA ARG A 78 51.57 -5.94 15.52
C ARG A 78 51.33 -5.79 14.02
N ALA A 79 52.16 -5.00 13.34
CA ALA A 79 51.98 -4.69 11.92
C ALA A 79 52.40 -5.86 11.00
N ASP A 80 51.48 -6.34 10.17
CA ASP A 80 51.80 -6.87 8.85
C ASP A 80 51.73 -5.74 7.82
N GLY A 81 52.67 -5.72 6.88
CA GLY A 81 53.03 -4.49 6.16
C GLY A 81 52.13 -4.13 4.98
N ASN A 82 51.42 -3.01 5.09
CA ASN A 82 51.24 -2.03 4.00
C ASN A 82 50.78 -0.68 4.58
N ALA A 83 51.59 0.35 4.44
CA ALA A 83 51.31 1.69 4.97
C ALA A 83 50.90 2.66 3.84
N PRO A 84 49.71 3.30 3.91
CA PRO A 84 49.45 4.50 3.14
C PRO A 84 50.15 5.70 3.79
N GLU A 85 50.73 6.58 2.98
CA GLU A 85 51.37 7.81 3.47
C GLU A 85 50.34 8.80 4.07
N GLN A 86 50.70 9.44 5.18
CA GLN A 86 50.00 10.65 5.64
C GLN A 86 50.73 11.91 5.12
N PRO A 87 50.01 12.97 4.71
CA PRO A 87 50.63 14.16 4.14
C PRO A 87 51.43 14.94 5.18
N GLN A 88 52.62 15.41 4.80
CA GLN A 88 53.46 16.25 5.65
C GLN A 88 52.91 17.68 5.78
N ALA A 89 52.95 18.23 7.00
CA ALA A 89 52.72 19.65 7.24
C ALA A 89 53.99 20.47 6.90
N PRO A 90 53.88 21.62 6.20
CA PRO A 90 55.06 22.38 5.77
C PRO A 90 55.51 23.45 6.77
N GLY A 91 56.84 23.60 6.94
CA GLY A 91 57.45 24.88 7.30
C GLY A 91 58.21 24.96 8.64
N ASP A 92 59.48 24.55 8.64
CA ASP A 92 60.46 24.99 9.64
C ASP A 92 60.80 26.49 9.48
N THR A 93 60.99 27.22 10.58
CA THR A 93 61.81 28.46 10.60
C THR A 93 62.45 28.71 11.99
N THR A 94 63.64 28.13 12.17
CA THR A 94 64.81 28.76 12.83
C THR A 94 64.74 29.18 14.32
N ALA A 95 65.38 28.39 15.19
CA ALA A 95 66.16 28.85 16.36
C ALA A 95 67.30 27.83 16.68
N PRO A 96 68.44 28.24 17.28
CA PRO A 96 69.66 27.42 17.32
C PRO A 96 69.84 26.53 18.58
N GLN A 97 70.87 25.67 18.51
CA GLN A 97 71.15 24.54 19.40
C GLN A 97 71.65 24.92 20.82
N GLY A 98 71.31 24.08 21.79
CA GLY A 98 71.99 23.92 23.09
C GLY A 98 72.40 22.45 23.31
N PRO A 99 73.40 22.15 24.15
CA PRO A 99 74.04 20.83 24.19
C PRO A 99 73.25 19.77 24.97
N ASP A 100 73.39 18.51 24.53
CA ASP A 100 72.83 17.34 25.22
C ASP A 100 73.38 17.19 26.65
N LEU A 101 72.48 17.24 27.63
CA LEU A 101 72.71 16.76 28.98
C LEU A 101 71.74 15.61 29.25
N ALA A 102 72.24 14.38 29.15
CA ALA A 102 71.52 13.21 29.62
C ALA A 102 71.36 13.31 31.15
N LEU A 103 70.14 13.62 31.60
CA LEU A 103 69.74 13.55 33.00
C LEU A 103 69.07 12.19 33.24
N ASP A 104 69.64 11.40 34.13
CA ASP A 104 69.03 10.16 34.61
C ASP A 104 67.62 10.44 35.17
N ALA A 105 66.63 9.65 34.75
CA ALA A 105 65.31 9.71 35.33
C ALA A 105 65.37 9.23 36.80
N PRO A 106 64.83 9.98 37.77
CA PRO A 106 64.90 9.60 39.16
C PRO A 106 64.13 8.29 39.42
N THR A 107 64.76 7.37 40.15
CA THR A 107 64.08 6.17 40.66
C THR A 107 62.90 6.58 41.54
N PRO A 108 61.70 5.98 41.37
CA PRO A 108 60.52 6.38 42.13
C PRO A 108 60.74 6.14 43.63
N ASP A 109 60.45 7.16 44.43
CA ASP A 109 60.60 7.11 45.88
C ASP A 109 59.56 6.16 46.51
N SER A 110 60.04 5.14 47.22
CA SER A 110 59.22 4.14 47.90
C SER A 110 58.63 4.64 49.23
N ALA A 111 58.80 5.92 49.58
CA ALA A 111 58.22 6.56 50.76
C ALA A 111 56.89 7.30 50.49
N ALA A 112 56.20 7.01 49.38
CA ALA A 112 54.85 7.51 49.14
C ALA A 112 53.89 7.06 50.27
N SER A 113 53.38 8.01 51.05
CA SER A 113 52.47 7.75 52.17
C SER A 113 51.23 6.97 51.73
N VAL A 114 50.86 5.95 52.51
CA VAL A 114 49.57 5.25 52.36
C VAL A 114 48.46 6.25 52.68
N LEU A 115 47.85 6.82 51.64
CA LEU A 115 46.58 7.53 51.77
C LEU A 115 45.52 6.52 52.22
N GLN A 116 44.86 6.77 53.35
CA GLN A 116 43.67 6.02 53.74
C GLN A 116 42.67 6.01 52.57
N GLN A 117 42.26 4.82 52.15
CA GLN A 117 41.09 4.69 51.29
C GLN A 117 39.89 5.29 52.01
N PRO A 118 39.09 6.16 51.37
CA PRO A 118 37.88 6.69 51.99
C PRO A 118 36.96 5.53 52.33
N GLN A 119 36.58 5.43 53.61
CA GLN A 119 35.64 4.39 54.02
C GLN A 119 34.27 4.68 53.40
N ALA A 120 33.60 3.65 52.91
CA ALA A 120 32.26 3.78 52.35
C ALA A 120 31.31 4.26 53.46
N ILE A 121 30.96 5.55 53.43
CA ILE A 121 29.87 6.09 54.24
C ILE A 121 28.58 5.56 53.63
N THR A 122 27.99 4.55 54.25
CA THR A 122 26.61 4.19 53.98
C THR A 122 25.75 5.37 54.40
N GLU A 123 25.16 6.08 53.44
CA GLU A 123 24.17 7.11 53.73
C GLU A 123 22.99 6.46 54.50
N PRO A 124 22.50 7.09 55.59
CA PRO A 124 21.29 6.61 56.23
C PRO A 124 20.13 6.71 55.24
N ALA A 125 19.23 5.72 55.26
CA ALA A 125 18.00 5.78 54.47
C ALA A 125 17.21 7.07 54.81
N PRO A 126 16.54 7.70 53.83
CA PRO A 126 15.83 8.95 54.05
C PRO A 126 14.77 8.80 55.14
N ASP A 127 14.71 9.77 56.05
CA ASP A 127 13.72 9.78 57.12
C ASP A 127 12.34 10.14 56.55
N LEU A 128 11.40 9.18 56.64
CA LEU A 128 10.04 9.34 56.14
C LEU A 128 9.04 9.77 57.23
N SER A 129 9.52 10.14 58.42
CA SER A 129 8.67 10.55 59.56
C SER A 129 7.70 11.67 59.20
N ASP A 130 8.13 12.66 58.40
CA ASP A 130 7.30 13.78 57.93
C ASP A 130 6.10 13.34 57.07
N VAL A 131 6.18 12.19 56.41
CA VAL A 131 5.10 11.62 55.56
C VAL A 131 4.21 10.67 56.36
N GLN A 132 4.67 10.18 57.51
CA GLN A 132 3.92 9.26 58.38
C GLN A 132 3.11 9.99 59.46
N GLN A 133 3.39 11.28 59.70
CA GLN A 133 2.75 12.10 60.72
C GLN A 133 1.37 12.60 60.23
N PRO A 134 0.23 12.21 60.83
CA PRO A 134 -1.06 12.81 60.50
C PRO A 134 -1.08 14.29 60.93
N PRO A 135 -1.60 15.22 60.10
CA PRO A 135 -1.59 16.64 60.42
C PRO A 135 -2.47 16.94 61.65
N ALA A 136 -1.93 17.74 62.58
CA ALA A 136 -2.72 18.26 63.68
C ALA A 136 -3.81 19.22 63.16
N PRO A 137 -5.02 19.21 63.73
CA PRO A 137 -6.08 20.12 63.31
C PRO A 137 -5.68 21.57 63.60
N VAL A 138 -5.72 22.41 62.57
CA VAL A 138 -5.50 23.86 62.69
C VAL A 138 -6.84 24.55 62.92
N ASP A 139 -7.00 25.20 64.08
CA ASP A 139 -8.17 26.03 64.38
C ASP A 139 -8.15 27.29 63.49
N VAL A 140 -8.98 27.30 62.45
CA VAL A 140 -9.06 28.41 61.49
C VAL A 140 -9.83 29.57 62.10
N ALA A 141 -9.10 30.56 62.61
CA ALA A 141 -9.67 31.79 63.14
C ALA A 141 -10.32 32.63 62.02
N THR A 142 -11.63 32.49 61.84
CA THR A 142 -12.41 33.20 60.82
C THR A 142 -12.51 34.70 61.09
N LEU A 143 -11.51 35.45 60.64
CA LEU A 143 -11.53 36.92 60.58
C LEU A 143 -12.33 37.39 59.36
N ALA A 144 -13.65 37.48 59.52
CA ALA A 144 -14.52 38.08 58.51
C ALA A 144 -14.28 39.60 58.40
N PRO A 145 -14.16 40.17 57.18
CA PRO A 145 -13.95 41.60 57.00
C PRO A 145 -15.23 42.39 57.32
N ALA A 146 -15.19 43.22 58.36
CA ALA A 146 -16.30 44.09 58.73
C ALA A 146 -16.40 45.30 57.79
N ILE A 147 -17.51 45.42 57.06
CA ILE A 147 -17.79 46.55 56.18
C ILE A 147 -18.23 47.77 57.02
N PRO A 148 -17.59 48.95 56.87
CA PRO A 148 -18.05 50.17 57.55
C PRO A 148 -19.32 50.72 56.90
N ALA A 149 -20.43 50.70 57.65
CA ALA A 149 -21.69 51.34 57.25
C ALA A 149 -21.62 52.88 57.42
N PRO A 150 -22.38 53.66 56.64
CA PRO A 150 -22.21 55.12 56.57
C PRO A 150 -22.77 55.87 57.79
N ALA A 151 -22.19 57.03 58.08
CA ALA A 151 -22.73 58.00 59.04
C ALA A 151 -23.96 58.73 58.47
N ALA A 152 -24.93 59.04 59.33
CA ALA A 152 -26.12 59.83 59.03
C ALA A 152 -26.42 60.82 60.17
N ASP A 153 -27.14 61.90 59.87
CA ASP A 153 -27.36 63.05 60.75
C ASP A 153 -28.05 62.75 62.10
N ALA A 154 -27.58 63.45 63.15
CA ALA A 154 -28.45 63.97 64.20
C ALA A 154 -27.82 65.16 64.95
N ALA A 155 -28.46 66.32 64.84
CA ALA A 155 -28.34 67.49 65.73
C ALA A 155 -29.77 68.12 65.85
N PRO A 156 -30.07 69.08 66.76
CA PRO A 156 -29.17 69.81 67.67
C PRO A 156 -29.70 69.96 69.13
N ALA A 157 -29.05 70.86 69.89
CA ALA A 157 -29.48 71.49 71.16
C ALA A 157 -29.40 70.62 72.44
N ASP A 158 -29.22 71.20 73.64
CA ASP A 158 -29.31 72.63 74.03
C ASP A 158 -28.15 73.11 74.94
N ARG A 159 -28.15 74.40 75.30
CA ARG A 159 -27.07 75.18 75.92
C ARG A 159 -26.90 75.01 77.44
N ALA A 160 -25.66 75.16 77.89
CA ALA A 160 -25.31 75.80 79.16
C ALA A 160 -24.04 76.66 79.00
N VAL A 161 -23.88 77.73 79.78
CA VAL A 161 -22.78 78.72 79.67
C VAL A 161 -22.32 79.18 81.05
N THR A 162 -21.01 79.16 81.32
CA THR A 162 -20.25 80.18 82.08
C THR A 162 -18.73 80.00 81.92
N PRO A 163 -17.91 81.08 81.97
CA PRO A 163 -16.46 81.03 81.78
C PRO A 163 -15.63 81.14 83.10
N ASP A 164 -14.31 81.24 82.95
CA ASP A 164 -13.24 81.15 83.94
C ASP A 164 -13.38 81.91 85.27
N GLY A 165 -12.86 81.29 86.33
CA GLY A 165 -12.65 81.88 87.66
C GLY A 165 -11.17 82.20 87.92
N GLN A 166 -10.91 83.45 88.31
CA GLN A 166 -9.59 84.03 88.58
C GLN A 166 -8.91 83.41 89.84
N PRO A 167 -7.59 83.14 89.83
CA PRO A 167 -6.88 82.65 91.01
C PRO A 167 -6.72 83.73 92.08
N ASP A 168 -6.98 83.36 93.34
CA ASP A 168 -7.06 84.28 94.48
C ASP A 168 -5.69 84.58 95.11
N THR A 169 -5.39 85.86 95.35
CA THR A 169 -4.16 86.33 96.01
C THR A 169 -4.39 86.57 97.50
N ALA A 170 -4.77 85.52 98.24
CA ALA A 170 -4.92 85.55 99.68
C ALA A 170 -3.55 85.43 100.39
N ALA A 171 -2.98 86.56 100.82
CA ALA A 171 -1.79 86.57 101.67
C ALA A 171 -2.15 86.18 103.12
N PRO A 172 -1.56 85.13 103.72
CA PRO A 172 -1.84 84.75 105.09
C PRO A 172 -1.19 85.73 106.08
N ASP A 173 -1.95 86.11 107.11
CA ASP A 173 -1.50 87.02 108.16
C ASP A 173 -0.30 86.44 108.92
N ARG A 174 0.75 87.25 109.13
CA ARG A 174 1.96 86.80 109.84
C ARG A 174 1.82 87.15 111.33
N PRO A 175 1.68 86.17 112.24
CA PRO A 175 1.55 86.46 113.66
C PRO A 175 2.79 87.17 114.22
N ALA A 176 2.58 88.02 115.22
CA ALA A 176 3.64 88.86 115.77
C ALA A 176 4.81 88.04 116.34
N GLU A 177 6.00 88.29 115.81
CA GLU A 177 7.23 87.62 116.21
C GLU A 177 7.67 88.08 117.62
N PRO A 178 7.84 87.16 118.59
CA PRO A 178 8.22 87.55 119.95
C PRO A 178 9.65 88.07 119.98
N ALA A 179 9.87 89.20 120.67
CA ALA A 179 11.18 89.83 120.77
C ALA A 179 12.24 88.85 121.33
N PRO A 180 13.42 88.70 120.69
CA PRO A 180 14.38 87.67 121.08
C PRO A 180 14.96 87.95 122.48
N PRO A 181 15.11 86.92 123.33
CA PRO A 181 15.67 87.09 124.67
C PRO A 181 17.13 87.54 124.59
N GLN A 182 17.43 88.72 125.14
CA GLN A 182 18.80 89.22 125.13
C GLN A 182 19.68 88.40 126.08
N SER A 183 20.78 87.86 125.54
CA SER A 183 21.77 87.13 126.34
C SER A 183 22.40 88.04 127.40
N PRO A 184 22.49 87.62 128.68
CA PRO A 184 23.15 88.40 129.73
C PRO A 184 24.69 88.49 129.55
N LEU A 185 25.25 87.88 128.50
CA LEU A 185 26.64 88.03 128.07
C LEU A 185 26.80 88.93 126.83
N ALA A 186 25.75 89.68 126.45
CA ALA A 186 25.86 90.72 125.43
C ALA A 186 26.81 91.84 125.91
N LEU A 187 28.03 91.86 125.39
CA LEU A 187 29.03 92.89 125.66
C LEU A 187 28.51 94.26 125.23
N ALA A 188 28.03 95.07 126.18
CA ALA A 188 27.42 96.39 125.96
C ALA A 188 28.37 97.48 125.40
N ARG A 189 29.55 97.08 124.92
CA ARG A 189 30.58 97.92 124.26
C ARG A 189 31.32 97.12 123.18
N SER A 190 30.59 96.51 122.24
CA SER A 190 31.15 96.36 120.90
C SER A 190 31.45 97.77 120.39
N ALA A 191 32.72 98.04 120.05
CA ALA A 191 33.04 99.26 119.31
C ALA A 191 32.26 99.20 118.00
N ARG A 192 31.52 100.27 117.67
CA ARG A 192 30.89 100.37 116.34
C ARG A 192 32.01 100.18 115.31
N PRO A 193 31.90 99.22 114.37
CA PRO A 193 32.94 99.04 113.36
C PRO A 193 33.12 100.38 112.63
N PRO A 194 34.36 100.77 112.29
CA PRO A 194 34.62 102.08 111.69
C PRO A 194 33.74 102.26 110.46
N ASP A 195 33.03 103.39 110.39
CA ASP A 195 32.05 103.64 109.34
C ASP A 195 32.71 103.46 107.97
N SER A 196 32.13 102.57 107.15
CA SER A 196 32.72 102.16 105.87
C SER A 196 33.04 103.39 105.00
N PRO A 197 34.27 103.51 104.46
CA PRO A 197 34.67 104.63 103.61
C PRO A 197 33.59 105.01 102.58
N PRO A 198 33.21 106.31 102.50
CA PRO A 198 32.11 106.76 101.66
C PRO A 198 32.39 106.40 100.19
N GLY A 199 31.40 105.79 99.52
CA GLY A 199 31.53 105.26 98.17
C GLY A 199 31.77 103.76 98.07
N LEU A 200 32.10 103.04 99.16
CA LEU A 200 32.34 101.58 99.09
C LEU A 200 31.10 100.77 98.72
N ARG A 201 29.91 101.18 99.18
CA ARG A 201 28.66 100.47 98.89
C ARG A 201 28.28 100.67 97.42
N GLU A 202 28.45 101.89 96.94
CA GLU A 202 28.21 102.33 95.58
C GLU A 202 29.17 101.61 94.61
N ALA A 203 30.46 101.54 94.95
CA ALA A 203 31.46 100.79 94.20
C ALA A 203 31.17 99.27 94.18
N ALA A 204 30.75 98.68 95.30
CA ALA A 204 30.39 97.26 95.36
C ALA A 204 29.12 96.95 94.55
N LEU A 205 28.15 97.86 94.51
CA LEU A 205 26.97 97.75 93.65
C LEU A 205 27.32 97.90 92.17
N ALA A 206 28.15 98.88 91.80
CA ALA A 206 28.63 99.07 90.43
C ALA A 206 29.44 97.86 89.95
N ALA A 207 30.32 97.29 90.80
CA ALA A 207 31.07 96.08 90.48
C ALA A 207 30.14 94.87 90.25
N ARG A 208 29.10 94.69 91.08
CA ARG A 208 28.09 93.64 90.87
C ARG A 208 27.25 93.86 89.61
N GLN A 209 26.91 95.11 89.28
CA GLN A 209 26.21 95.45 88.04
C GLN A 209 27.08 95.17 86.80
N ALA A 210 28.37 95.51 86.84
CA ALA A 210 29.31 95.17 85.78
C ALA A 210 29.50 93.65 85.61
N GLN A 211 29.60 92.91 86.73
CA GLN A 211 29.65 91.44 86.71
C GLN A 211 28.36 90.83 86.15
N ALA A 212 27.19 91.35 86.53
CA ALA A 212 25.90 90.88 86.01
C ALA A 212 25.73 91.20 84.51
N ALA A 213 26.19 92.36 84.05
CA ALA A 213 26.19 92.72 82.63
C ALA A 213 27.13 91.83 81.81
N ALA A 214 28.34 91.56 82.32
CA ALA A 214 29.29 90.64 81.68
C ALA A 214 28.75 89.19 81.63
N ALA A 215 28.09 88.73 82.71
CA ALA A 215 27.44 87.42 82.73
C ALA A 215 26.24 87.33 81.77
N ALA A 216 25.46 88.41 81.64
CA ALA A 216 24.37 88.48 80.65
C ALA A 216 24.92 88.44 79.20
N GLN A 217 25.99 89.19 78.91
CA GLN A 217 26.67 89.16 77.61
C GLN A 217 27.26 87.78 77.31
N ALA A 218 27.86 87.10 78.29
CA ALA A 218 28.36 85.74 78.12
C ALA A 218 27.22 84.74 77.83
N ALA A 219 26.10 84.83 78.55
CA ALA A 219 24.92 83.99 78.31
C ALA A 219 24.22 84.29 76.97
N GLU A 220 24.29 85.53 76.47
CA GLU A 220 23.83 85.90 75.13
C GLU A 220 24.74 85.31 74.04
N GLN A 221 26.06 85.41 74.21
CA GLN A 221 27.04 84.78 73.31
C GLN A 221 26.91 83.25 73.30
N GLU A 222 26.69 82.61 74.45
CA GLU A 222 26.45 81.17 74.57
C GLU A 222 25.16 80.75 73.85
N ARG A 223 24.07 81.53 73.98
CA ARG A 223 22.82 81.29 73.24
C ARG A 223 22.98 81.43 71.74
N LEU A 224 23.73 82.44 71.28
CA LEU A 224 24.03 82.63 69.86
C LEU A 224 24.91 81.49 69.32
N ALA A 225 25.93 81.07 70.06
CA ALA A 225 26.76 79.91 69.70
C ALA A 225 25.95 78.61 69.66
N ALA A 226 25.05 78.39 70.61
CA ALA A 226 24.14 77.23 70.63
C ALA A 226 23.12 77.25 69.49
N ALA A 227 22.62 78.43 69.09
CA ALA A 227 21.75 78.59 67.93
C ALA A 227 22.49 78.28 66.62
N LEU A 228 23.70 78.81 66.44
CA LEU A 228 24.55 78.52 65.28
C LEU A 228 24.96 77.04 65.22
N ALA A 229 25.22 76.40 66.37
CA ALA A 229 25.53 74.97 66.44
C ALA A 229 24.33 74.09 66.06
N ARG A 230 23.10 74.49 66.42
CA ARG A 230 21.85 73.82 65.98
C ARG A 230 21.66 73.97 64.47
N GLN A 231 21.77 75.19 63.95
CA GLN A 231 21.66 75.44 62.52
C GLN A 231 22.70 74.64 61.72
N ALA A 232 23.96 74.58 62.19
CA ALA A 232 25.00 73.78 61.55
C ALA A 232 24.70 72.27 61.58
N ALA A 233 24.08 71.76 62.65
CA ALA A 233 23.64 70.37 62.73
C ALA A 233 22.43 70.08 61.83
N GLU A 234 21.48 71.00 61.71
CA GLU A 234 20.35 70.94 60.78
C GLU A 234 20.82 70.98 59.31
N ASP A 235 21.73 71.90 58.97
CA ASP A 235 22.39 72.01 57.66
C ASP A 235 23.27 70.77 57.33
N GLN A 236 23.77 70.05 58.34
CA GLN A 236 24.50 68.79 58.15
C GLN A 236 23.54 67.62 57.95
N ALA A 237 22.47 67.53 58.75
CA ALA A 237 21.44 66.50 58.61
C ALA A 237 20.74 66.60 57.25
N ALA A 238 20.41 67.81 56.78
CA ALA A 238 19.84 68.05 55.46
C ALA A 238 20.77 67.61 54.32
N ARG A 239 22.09 67.78 54.48
CA ARG A 239 23.09 67.30 53.51
C ARG A 239 23.26 65.79 53.50
N ILE A 240 23.14 65.13 54.66
CA ILE A 240 23.15 63.66 54.75
C ILE A 240 21.90 63.09 54.07
N ALA A 241 20.71 63.59 54.42
CA ALA A 241 19.45 63.16 53.82
C ALA A 241 19.38 63.41 52.30
N ALA A 242 19.98 64.51 51.81
CA ALA A 242 20.10 64.76 50.37
C ALA A 242 21.02 63.74 49.67
N ALA A 243 22.19 63.42 50.26
CA ALA A 243 23.10 62.42 49.70
C ALA A 243 22.53 60.99 49.76
N GLU A 244 21.74 60.67 50.79
CA GLU A 244 20.99 59.41 50.90
C GLU A 244 19.92 59.32 49.81
N ALA A 245 19.13 60.37 49.60
CA ALA A 245 18.12 60.41 48.53
C ALA A 245 18.75 60.37 47.10
N GLU A 246 19.91 61.00 46.89
CA GLU A 246 20.68 60.87 45.64
C GLU A 246 21.18 59.43 45.42
N ALA A 247 21.62 58.75 46.49
CA ALA A 247 22.05 57.35 46.43
C ALA A 247 20.88 56.38 46.17
N GLU A 248 19.72 56.59 46.80
CA GLU A 248 18.49 55.83 46.51
C GLU A 248 18.03 56.03 45.06
N ALA A 249 18.03 57.27 44.56
CA ALA A 249 17.69 57.57 43.18
C ALA A 249 18.67 56.95 42.16
N ALA A 250 19.96 56.86 42.50
CA ALA A 250 20.96 56.17 41.69
C ALA A 250 20.77 54.64 41.70
N GLN A 251 20.43 54.05 42.85
CA GLN A 251 20.11 52.61 42.94
C GLN A 251 18.85 52.26 42.15
N GLU A 252 17.82 53.10 42.19
CA GLU A 252 16.61 52.90 41.39
C GLU A 252 16.89 53.01 39.88
N GLN A 253 17.75 53.95 39.47
CA GLN A 253 18.17 54.05 38.07
C GLN A 253 18.97 52.83 37.61
N ASP A 254 19.88 52.29 38.44
CA ASP A 254 20.60 51.04 38.13
C ASP A 254 19.64 49.83 38.07
N ARG A 255 18.67 49.75 38.99
CA ARG A 255 17.62 48.71 38.97
C ARG A 255 16.79 48.76 37.68
N LEU A 256 16.37 49.94 37.26
CA LEU A 256 15.62 50.15 36.01
C LEU A 256 16.49 49.92 34.75
N ALA A 257 17.78 50.24 34.80
CA ALA A 257 18.72 49.96 33.72
C ALA A 257 18.94 48.44 33.54
N ARG A 258 19.13 47.70 34.64
CA ARG A 258 19.23 46.22 34.64
C ARG A 258 17.95 45.55 34.15
N ALA A 259 16.77 46.04 34.56
CA ALA A 259 15.50 45.52 34.09
C ALA A 259 15.37 45.65 32.55
N ARG A 260 15.65 46.84 32.01
CA ARG A 260 15.64 47.07 30.55
C ARG A 260 16.70 46.26 29.79
N ALA A 261 17.87 46.03 30.40
CA ALA A 261 18.89 45.16 29.81
C ALA A 261 18.41 43.71 29.73
N ALA A 262 17.83 43.17 30.80
CA ALA A 262 17.25 41.82 30.81
C ALA A 262 16.06 41.67 29.84
N GLU A 263 15.20 42.69 29.73
CA GLU A 263 14.13 42.73 28.72
C GLU A 263 14.70 42.70 27.28
N ALA A 264 15.76 43.45 27.01
CA ALA A 264 16.42 43.47 25.70
C ALA A 264 17.13 42.14 25.38
N GLU A 265 17.78 41.50 26.36
CA GLU A 265 18.38 40.17 26.24
C GLU A 265 17.32 39.10 25.94
N GLN A 266 16.16 39.15 26.63
CA GLN A 266 15.02 38.26 26.35
C GLN A 266 14.44 38.48 24.95
N GLN A 267 14.31 39.73 24.51
CA GLN A 267 13.82 40.05 23.15
C GLN A 267 14.79 39.54 22.08
N ALA A 268 16.10 39.71 22.27
CA ALA A 268 17.14 39.21 21.37
C ALA A 268 17.16 37.67 21.31
N ALA A 269 17.11 37.00 22.47
CA ALA A 269 17.04 35.54 22.54
C ALA A 269 15.77 34.98 21.86
N ALA A 270 14.61 35.64 22.05
CA ALA A 270 13.38 35.26 21.38
C ALA A 270 13.42 35.54 19.86
N GLU A 271 14.15 36.56 19.40
CA GLU A 271 14.38 36.78 17.96
C GLU A 271 15.31 35.72 17.37
N GLU A 272 16.38 35.34 18.08
CA GLU A 272 17.25 34.25 17.64
C GLU A 272 16.51 32.93 17.58
N GLN A 273 15.67 32.60 18.58
CA GLN A 273 14.79 31.43 18.53
C GLN A 273 13.87 31.45 17.30
N ARG A 274 13.16 32.56 17.04
CA ARG A 274 12.32 32.74 15.85
C ARG A 274 13.11 32.67 14.53
N ARG A 275 14.42 32.95 14.54
CA ARG A 275 15.31 32.79 13.39
C ARG A 275 15.72 31.33 13.21
N GLN A 276 16.18 30.67 14.26
CA GLN A 276 16.54 29.24 14.25
C GLN A 276 15.35 28.38 13.84
N GLU A 277 14.13 28.71 14.29
CA GLU A 277 12.89 28.05 13.90
C GLU A 277 12.62 28.19 12.39
N ARG A 278 12.72 29.40 11.83
CA ARG A 278 12.59 29.62 10.37
C ARG A 278 13.67 28.92 9.57
N GLU A 279 14.90 28.86 10.08
CA GLU A 279 16.00 28.16 9.42
C GLU A 279 15.76 26.64 9.40
N ARG A 280 15.18 26.06 10.48
CA ARG A 280 14.69 24.66 10.52
C ARG A 280 13.52 24.43 9.58
N GLN A 281 12.46 25.23 9.64
CA GLN A 281 11.30 25.14 8.75
C GLN A 281 11.70 25.25 7.27
N ALA A 282 12.66 26.13 6.95
CA ALA A 282 13.20 26.25 5.60
C ALA A 282 14.08 25.04 5.20
N GLU A 283 14.76 24.38 6.14
CA GLU A 283 15.48 23.13 5.85
C GLU A 283 14.51 21.95 5.66
N GLU A 284 13.48 21.86 6.48
CA GLU A 284 12.41 20.87 6.36
C GLU A 284 11.66 21.01 5.03
N ALA A 285 11.30 22.24 4.63
CA ALA A 285 10.73 22.53 3.32
C ALA A 285 11.67 22.11 2.17
N ARG A 286 12.98 22.38 2.26
CA ARG A 286 13.97 21.90 1.26
C ARG A 286 14.10 20.38 1.24
N ARG A 287 13.97 19.71 2.38
CA ARG A 287 13.97 18.24 2.49
C ARG A 287 12.70 17.63 1.89
N ALA A 288 11.55 18.27 2.08
CA ALA A 288 10.27 17.88 1.47
C ALA A 288 10.32 18.05 -0.06
N GLU A 289 10.73 19.23 -0.56
CA GLU A 289 10.89 19.48 -2.00
C GLU A 289 11.87 18.48 -2.65
N ALA A 290 12.98 18.17 -1.98
CA ALA A 290 13.93 17.15 -2.45
C ALA A 290 13.35 15.71 -2.43
N ALA A 291 12.45 15.40 -1.49
CA ALA A 291 11.75 14.12 -1.44
C ALA A 291 10.71 14.00 -2.57
N GLU A 292 9.92 15.05 -2.81
CA GLU A 292 8.98 15.12 -3.94
C GLU A 292 9.70 15.00 -5.29
N GLN A 293 10.84 15.68 -5.46
CA GLN A 293 11.69 15.54 -6.66
C GLN A 293 12.22 14.11 -6.83
N ALA A 294 12.69 13.47 -5.75
CA ALA A 294 13.17 12.09 -5.79
C ALA A 294 12.04 11.06 -6.03
N GLU A 295 10.80 11.33 -5.60
CA GLU A 295 9.64 10.52 -5.93
C GLU A 295 9.23 10.68 -7.40
N ALA A 296 9.17 11.91 -7.90
CA ALA A 296 8.89 12.20 -9.30
C ALA A 296 9.94 11.61 -10.26
N GLU A 297 11.22 11.58 -9.87
CA GLU A 297 12.30 10.90 -10.59
C GLU A 297 12.06 9.38 -10.62
N ARG A 298 11.78 8.75 -9.47
CA ARG A 298 11.46 7.32 -9.38
C ARG A 298 10.22 6.93 -10.18
N GLU A 299 9.17 7.76 -10.20
CA GLU A 299 8.03 7.54 -11.07
C GLU A 299 8.43 7.65 -12.56
N ALA A 300 9.30 8.60 -12.93
CA ALA A 300 9.78 8.75 -14.29
C ALA A 300 10.62 7.56 -14.75
N GLU A 301 11.51 7.04 -13.88
CA GLU A 301 12.24 5.79 -14.10
C GLU A 301 11.29 4.59 -14.25
N GLN A 302 10.27 4.47 -13.38
CA GLN A 302 9.29 3.40 -13.47
C GLN A 302 8.47 3.46 -14.78
N ARG A 303 8.04 4.66 -15.19
CA ARG A 303 7.34 4.89 -16.47
C ARG A 303 8.23 4.56 -17.67
N GLN A 304 9.51 4.90 -17.64
CA GLN A 304 10.48 4.51 -18.68
C GLN A 304 10.70 2.99 -18.72
N ALA A 305 10.92 2.36 -17.56
CA ALA A 305 11.13 0.92 -17.45
C ALA A 305 9.87 0.12 -17.86
N GLU A 306 8.67 0.67 -17.64
CA GLU A 306 7.43 0.07 -18.16
C GLU A 306 7.32 0.23 -19.68
N ALA A 307 7.58 1.42 -20.23
CA ALA A 307 7.60 1.64 -21.67
C ALA A 307 8.62 0.71 -22.38
N GLU A 308 9.79 0.49 -21.79
CA GLU A 308 10.77 -0.46 -22.31
C GLU A 308 10.28 -1.93 -22.25
N ARG A 309 9.60 -2.33 -21.15
CA ARG A 309 8.96 -3.65 -21.06
C ARG A 309 7.88 -3.83 -22.13
N GLN A 310 7.00 -2.84 -22.29
CA GLN A 310 5.94 -2.85 -23.32
C GLN A 310 6.53 -2.89 -24.74
N GLN A 311 7.60 -2.14 -25.02
CA GLN A 311 8.32 -2.20 -26.30
C GLN A 311 8.92 -3.59 -26.54
N ARG A 312 9.63 -4.16 -25.56
CA ARG A 312 10.21 -5.51 -25.67
C ARG A 312 9.16 -6.60 -25.87
N GLU A 313 7.99 -6.46 -25.24
CA GLU A 313 6.86 -7.38 -25.44
C GLU A 313 6.25 -7.23 -26.85
N ALA A 314 6.05 -6.01 -27.33
CA ALA A 314 5.56 -5.74 -28.68
C ALA A 314 6.54 -6.21 -29.77
N GLU A 315 7.85 -6.01 -29.58
CA GLU A 315 8.91 -6.55 -30.45
C GLU A 315 8.92 -8.08 -30.44
N ALA A 316 8.78 -8.71 -29.27
CA ALA A 316 8.66 -10.15 -29.16
C ALA A 316 7.38 -10.69 -29.81
N GLU A 317 6.25 -9.97 -29.73
CA GLU A 317 5.02 -10.36 -30.43
C GLU A 317 5.14 -10.19 -31.95
N ALA A 318 5.74 -9.10 -32.42
CA ALA A 318 6.04 -8.88 -33.83
C ALA A 318 6.97 -9.97 -34.39
N ALA A 319 8.00 -10.37 -33.63
CA ALA A 319 8.88 -11.49 -33.97
C ALA A 319 8.12 -12.83 -34.03
N ARG A 320 7.24 -13.12 -33.06
CA ARG A 320 6.38 -14.33 -33.08
C ARG A 320 5.43 -14.33 -34.27
N ARG A 321 4.80 -13.20 -34.61
CA ARG A 321 3.93 -13.04 -35.78
C ARG A 321 4.71 -13.26 -37.09
N ALA A 322 5.88 -12.65 -37.23
CA ALA A 322 6.75 -12.82 -38.40
C ALA A 322 7.30 -14.25 -38.53
N GLU A 323 7.51 -14.97 -37.42
CA GLU A 323 7.85 -16.39 -37.49
C GLU A 323 6.67 -17.25 -37.92
N ALA A 324 5.49 -17.04 -37.34
CA ALA A 324 4.27 -17.74 -37.76
C ALA A 324 3.93 -17.50 -39.24
N GLU A 325 4.17 -16.29 -39.76
CA GLU A 325 4.02 -15.98 -41.18
C GLU A 325 5.03 -16.74 -42.06
N ARG A 326 6.31 -16.81 -41.65
CA ARG A 326 7.34 -17.63 -42.34
C ARG A 326 7.00 -19.12 -42.30
N GLN A 327 6.52 -19.64 -41.17
CA GLN A 327 6.10 -21.04 -41.04
C GLN A 327 4.89 -21.33 -41.95
N ALA A 328 3.89 -20.45 -41.97
CA ALA A 328 2.73 -20.57 -42.86
C ALA A 328 3.12 -20.43 -44.34
N GLU A 329 4.12 -19.62 -44.69
CA GLU A 329 4.64 -19.58 -46.06
C GLU A 329 5.37 -20.87 -46.44
N ALA A 330 6.24 -21.39 -45.56
CA ALA A 330 6.93 -22.66 -45.77
C ALA A 330 5.93 -23.83 -45.92
N GLU A 331 4.84 -23.84 -45.15
CA GLU A 331 3.76 -24.83 -45.31
C GLU A 331 3.02 -24.67 -46.64
N ARG A 332 2.69 -23.44 -47.07
CA ARG A 332 2.10 -23.18 -48.40
C ARG A 332 3.02 -23.63 -49.54
N GLN A 333 4.32 -23.37 -49.43
CA GLN A 333 5.33 -23.82 -50.41
C GLN A 333 5.43 -25.34 -50.44
N ALA A 334 5.49 -26.01 -49.27
CA ALA A 334 5.51 -27.46 -49.17
C ALA A 334 4.20 -28.10 -49.68
N GLU A 335 3.04 -27.48 -49.48
CA GLU A 335 1.79 -27.96 -50.05
C GLU A 335 1.74 -27.79 -51.57
N ALA A 336 2.23 -26.67 -52.10
CA ALA A 336 2.37 -26.45 -53.54
C ALA A 336 3.32 -27.47 -54.18
N GLU A 337 4.44 -27.79 -53.53
CA GLU A 337 5.35 -28.85 -54.00
C GLU A 337 4.70 -30.24 -53.95
N ARG A 338 4.00 -30.60 -52.86
CA ARG A 338 3.24 -31.85 -52.76
C ARG A 338 2.17 -31.96 -53.85
N ARG A 339 1.45 -30.86 -54.15
CA ARG A 339 0.46 -30.79 -55.24
C ARG A 339 1.12 -30.99 -56.61
N ALA A 340 2.23 -30.29 -56.88
CA ALA A 340 2.97 -30.42 -58.12
C ALA A 340 3.58 -31.82 -58.30
N GLU A 341 4.02 -32.48 -57.21
CA GLU A 341 4.49 -33.86 -57.27
C GLU A 341 3.35 -34.85 -57.51
N ALA A 342 2.20 -34.65 -56.86
CA ALA A 342 1.00 -35.46 -57.10
C ALA A 342 0.49 -35.32 -58.55
N GLU A 343 0.55 -34.11 -59.12
CA GLU A 343 0.21 -33.85 -60.53
C GLU A 343 1.19 -34.55 -61.49
N ARG A 344 2.51 -34.43 -61.26
CA ARG A 344 3.54 -35.17 -62.02
C ARG A 344 3.33 -36.69 -61.93
N ARG A 345 3.01 -37.23 -60.75
CA ARG A 345 2.70 -38.65 -60.56
C ARG A 345 1.42 -39.06 -61.30
N ALA A 346 0.39 -38.22 -61.30
CA ALA A 346 -0.86 -38.47 -62.02
C ALA A 346 -0.68 -38.36 -63.55
N GLU A 347 0.20 -37.47 -64.04
CA GLU A 347 0.59 -37.45 -65.46
C GLU A 347 1.38 -38.71 -65.84
N ALA A 348 2.41 -39.08 -65.08
CA ALA A 348 3.17 -40.31 -65.32
C ALA A 348 2.30 -41.58 -65.26
N ALA A 349 1.31 -41.63 -64.37
CA ALA A 349 0.33 -42.71 -64.33
C ALA A 349 -0.53 -42.77 -65.61
N ARG A 350 -1.01 -41.63 -66.10
CA ARG A 350 -1.78 -41.53 -67.36
C ARG A 350 -0.92 -41.87 -68.59
N GLN A 351 0.36 -41.51 -68.60
CA GLN A 351 1.31 -41.90 -69.64
C GLN A 351 1.54 -43.42 -69.63
N ALA A 352 1.76 -44.03 -68.46
CA ALA A 352 1.92 -45.48 -68.33
C ALA A 352 0.63 -46.28 -68.62
N GLU A 353 -0.55 -45.70 -68.36
CA GLU A 353 -1.84 -46.28 -68.77
C GLU A 353 -2.02 -46.22 -70.28
N ALA A 354 -1.68 -45.09 -70.93
CA ALA A 354 -1.71 -44.96 -72.38
C ALA A 354 -0.70 -45.88 -73.09
N GLU A 355 0.50 -46.06 -72.52
CA GLU A 355 1.52 -47.00 -73.02
C GLU A 355 1.00 -48.45 -72.97
N ARG A 356 0.47 -48.90 -71.83
CA ARG A 356 -0.17 -50.22 -71.70
C ARG A 356 -1.38 -50.40 -72.62
N ALA A 357 -2.17 -49.35 -72.84
CA ALA A 357 -3.30 -49.39 -73.76
C ALA A 357 -2.84 -49.57 -75.21
N ALA A 358 -1.73 -48.92 -75.59
CA ALA A 358 -1.09 -49.07 -76.91
C ALA A 358 -0.41 -50.43 -77.08
N GLU A 359 0.29 -50.96 -76.06
CA GLU A 359 0.83 -52.32 -76.05
C GLU A 359 -0.29 -53.36 -76.22
N ALA A 360 -1.37 -53.23 -75.44
CA ALA A 360 -2.53 -54.11 -75.54
C ALA A 360 -3.28 -53.97 -76.87
N GLU A 361 -3.22 -52.81 -77.53
CA GLU A 361 -3.74 -52.67 -78.90
C GLU A 361 -2.82 -53.32 -79.93
N ALA A 362 -1.51 -53.14 -79.82
CA ALA A 362 -0.53 -53.81 -80.68
C ALA A 362 -0.61 -55.34 -80.54
N GLU A 363 -0.83 -55.86 -79.33
CA GLU A 363 -1.05 -57.30 -79.11
C GLU A 363 -2.38 -57.77 -79.73
N ARG A 364 -3.48 -57.02 -79.60
CA ARG A 364 -4.75 -57.31 -80.28
C ARG A 364 -4.61 -57.29 -81.80
N GLN A 365 -3.88 -56.32 -82.36
CA GLN A 365 -3.63 -56.22 -83.80
C GLN A 365 -2.77 -57.40 -84.28
N ALA A 366 -1.71 -57.75 -83.55
CA ALA A 366 -0.86 -58.91 -83.85
C ALA A 366 -1.61 -60.24 -83.69
N GLU A 367 -2.55 -60.37 -82.74
CA GLU A 367 -3.41 -61.55 -82.66
C GLU A 367 -4.40 -61.62 -83.82
N ALA A 368 -5.04 -60.51 -84.18
CA ALA A 368 -5.91 -60.45 -85.35
C ALA A 368 -5.16 -60.81 -86.64
N GLU A 369 -3.90 -60.39 -86.79
CA GLU A 369 -3.05 -60.80 -87.92
C GLU A 369 -2.71 -62.30 -87.89
N ARG A 370 -2.35 -62.86 -86.72
CA ARG A 370 -2.14 -64.31 -86.54
C ARG A 370 -3.41 -65.12 -86.85
N GLN A 371 -4.57 -64.67 -86.40
CA GLN A 371 -5.87 -65.30 -86.68
C GLN A 371 -6.19 -65.22 -88.19
N ALA A 372 -5.96 -64.07 -88.83
CA ALA A 372 -6.14 -63.90 -90.27
C ALA A 372 -5.15 -64.74 -91.08
N GLU A 373 -3.92 -64.95 -90.62
CA GLU A 373 -2.98 -65.88 -91.26
C GLU A 373 -3.41 -67.34 -91.09
N ALA A 374 -3.82 -67.75 -89.90
CA ALA A 374 -4.37 -69.08 -89.66
C ALA A 374 -5.64 -69.34 -90.49
N GLN A 375 -6.47 -68.32 -90.75
CA GLN A 375 -7.58 -68.41 -91.69
C GLN A 375 -7.09 -68.60 -93.13
N ARG A 376 -6.14 -67.77 -93.62
CA ARG A 376 -5.54 -67.93 -94.96
C ARG A 376 -4.92 -69.32 -95.16
N GLN A 377 -4.25 -69.86 -94.14
CA GLN A 377 -3.69 -71.21 -94.16
C GLN A 377 -4.79 -72.27 -94.28
N ARG A 378 -5.86 -72.19 -93.46
CA ARG A 378 -7.02 -73.10 -93.55
C ARG A 378 -7.76 -73.00 -94.89
N GLU A 379 -7.87 -71.81 -95.47
CA GLU A 379 -8.47 -71.61 -96.79
C GLU A 379 -7.62 -72.24 -97.89
N ALA A 380 -6.30 -72.09 -97.83
CA ALA A 380 -5.36 -72.75 -98.75
C ALA A 380 -5.35 -74.29 -98.59
N GLU A 381 -5.39 -74.82 -97.37
CA GLU A 381 -5.56 -76.25 -97.10
C GLU A 381 -6.90 -76.78 -97.65
N ALA A 382 -7.99 -76.02 -97.46
CA ALA A 382 -9.30 -76.36 -97.98
C ALA A 382 -9.40 -76.24 -99.51
N GLU A 383 -8.57 -75.40 -100.15
CA GLU A 383 -8.45 -75.36 -101.61
C GLU A 383 -7.61 -76.53 -102.12
N ALA A 384 -6.45 -76.81 -101.53
CA ALA A 384 -5.63 -77.98 -101.86
C ALA A 384 -6.42 -79.29 -101.72
N ALA A 385 -7.24 -79.42 -100.67
CA ALA A 385 -8.14 -80.56 -100.47
C ALA A 385 -9.27 -80.65 -101.51
N ARG A 386 -9.69 -79.53 -102.14
CA ARG A 386 -10.61 -79.56 -103.30
C ARG A 386 -9.88 -79.99 -104.56
N GLN A 387 -8.71 -79.42 -104.84
CA GLN A 387 -7.89 -79.77 -106.00
C GLN A 387 -7.51 -81.28 -105.98
N GLU A 388 -7.17 -81.82 -104.80
CA GLU A 388 -6.92 -83.25 -104.60
C GLU A 388 -8.17 -84.11 -104.86
N ARG A 389 -9.35 -83.69 -104.35
CA ARG A 389 -10.62 -84.37 -104.63
C ARG A 389 -10.99 -84.32 -106.11
N GLU A 390 -10.72 -83.22 -106.81
CA GLU A 390 -10.93 -83.11 -108.26
C GLU A 390 -9.96 -84.01 -109.05
N ARG A 391 -8.69 -84.13 -108.62
CA ARG A 391 -7.74 -85.08 -109.20
C ARG A 391 -8.25 -86.52 -109.05
N LEU A 392 -8.61 -86.91 -107.83
CA LEU A 392 -9.15 -88.24 -107.55
C LEU A 392 -10.47 -88.52 -108.28
N ALA A 393 -11.31 -87.50 -108.48
CA ALA A 393 -12.53 -87.61 -109.28
C ALA A 393 -12.24 -87.80 -110.78
N ARG A 394 -11.20 -87.14 -111.33
CA ARG A 394 -10.73 -87.36 -112.71
C ARG A 394 -10.17 -88.77 -112.89
N GLU A 395 -9.28 -89.21 -111.99
CA GLU A 395 -8.78 -90.61 -112.01
C GLU A 395 -9.92 -91.63 -111.90
N ALA A 396 -10.95 -91.35 -111.08
CA ALA A 396 -12.13 -92.21 -110.98
C ALA A 396 -12.98 -92.20 -112.26
N GLN A 397 -13.10 -91.07 -112.95
CA GLN A 397 -13.76 -90.98 -114.26
C GLN A 397 -12.98 -91.75 -115.34
N GLU A 398 -11.66 -91.58 -115.42
CA GLU A 398 -10.79 -92.32 -116.35
C GLU A 398 -10.87 -93.84 -116.12
N ARG A 399 -10.86 -94.28 -114.86
CA ARG A 399 -11.09 -95.69 -114.50
C ARG A 399 -12.49 -96.18 -114.85
N ALA A 400 -13.52 -95.33 -114.71
CA ALA A 400 -14.89 -95.68 -115.10
C ALA A 400 -15.07 -95.75 -116.62
N GLU A 401 -14.37 -94.93 -117.41
CA GLU A 401 -14.36 -95.01 -118.87
C GLU A 401 -13.58 -96.24 -119.36
N ALA A 402 -12.41 -96.53 -118.77
CA ALA A 402 -11.69 -97.78 -119.03
C ALA A 402 -12.53 -99.03 -118.68
N ALA A 403 -13.27 -99.00 -117.56
CA ALA A 403 -14.19 -100.08 -117.20
C ALA A 403 -15.37 -100.20 -118.17
N ARG A 404 -15.88 -99.09 -118.73
CA ARG A 404 -16.91 -99.10 -119.79
C ARG A 404 -16.37 -99.66 -121.11
N GLN A 405 -15.13 -99.34 -121.47
CA GLN A 405 -14.47 -99.90 -122.65
C GLN A 405 -14.27 -101.42 -122.50
N ALA A 406 -13.73 -101.88 -121.37
CA ALA A 406 -13.58 -103.30 -121.07
C ALA A 406 -14.95 -104.05 -121.02
N ALA A 407 -16.01 -103.40 -120.53
CA ALA A 407 -17.36 -103.96 -120.56
C ALA A 407 -17.93 -104.05 -121.99
N ALA A 408 -17.64 -103.09 -122.86
CA ALA A 408 -18.03 -103.15 -124.27
C ALA A 408 -17.27 -104.25 -125.04
N GLU A 409 -15.97 -104.41 -124.79
CA GLU A 409 -15.18 -105.52 -125.34
C GLU A 409 -15.70 -106.89 -124.85
N ALA A 410 -16.06 -107.00 -123.56
CA ALA A 410 -16.66 -108.22 -123.01
C ALA A 410 -18.05 -108.53 -123.60
N GLU A 411 -18.85 -107.52 -123.95
CA GLU A 411 -20.15 -107.72 -124.60
C GLU A 411 -20.00 -108.09 -126.09
N ILE A 412 -18.99 -107.56 -126.80
CA ILE A 412 -18.62 -108.04 -128.14
C ILE A 412 -18.22 -109.52 -128.08
N ALA A 413 -17.34 -109.91 -127.14
CA ALA A 413 -16.93 -111.30 -126.96
C ALA A 413 -18.10 -112.25 -126.60
N ARG A 414 -19.14 -111.74 -125.91
CA ARG A 414 -20.39 -112.48 -125.67
C ARG A 414 -21.22 -112.66 -126.94
N ILE A 415 -21.29 -111.66 -127.80
CA ILE A 415 -22.03 -111.73 -129.07
C ILE A 415 -21.38 -112.76 -130.00
N ASP A 416 -20.05 -112.79 -130.08
CA ASP A 416 -19.32 -113.79 -130.85
C ASP A 416 -19.53 -115.21 -130.28
N ALA A 417 -19.42 -115.40 -128.97
CA ALA A 417 -19.69 -116.69 -128.31
C ALA A 417 -21.14 -117.17 -128.49
N LEU A 418 -22.12 -116.24 -128.53
CA LEU A 418 -23.52 -116.57 -128.80
C LEU A 418 -23.74 -116.99 -130.26
N ALA A 419 -22.99 -116.42 -131.21
CA ALA A 419 -23.00 -116.83 -132.60
C ALA A 419 -22.43 -118.25 -132.79
N GLU A 420 -21.36 -118.61 -132.06
CA GLU A 420 -20.84 -119.98 -132.03
C GLU A 420 -21.86 -120.97 -131.44
N GLN A 421 -22.50 -120.64 -130.32
CA GLN A 421 -23.56 -121.49 -129.74
C GLN A 421 -24.77 -121.69 -130.67
N LEU A 422 -25.15 -120.68 -131.45
CA LEU A 422 -26.21 -120.80 -132.45
C LEU A 422 -25.82 -121.72 -133.61
N ALA A 423 -24.56 -121.66 -134.07
CA ALA A 423 -24.05 -122.58 -135.09
C ALA A 423 -23.96 -124.03 -134.58
N GLU A 424 -23.62 -124.24 -133.31
CA GLU A 424 -23.60 -125.57 -132.69
C GLU A 424 -25.02 -126.12 -132.44
N GLN A 425 -25.97 -125.29 -132.01
CA GLN A 425 -27.38 -125.71 -131.93
C GLN A 425 -27.94 -126.17 -133.29
N GLN A 426 -27.61 -125.50 -134.39
CA GLN A 426 -28.08 -125.92 -135.72
C GLN A 426 -27.54 -127.31 -136.12
N ARG A 427 -26.29 -127.65 -135.75
CA ARG A 427 -25.76 -129.01 -135.91
C ARG A 427 -26.54 -130.02 -135.08
N LEU A 428 -26.77 -129.72 -133.80
CA LEU A 428 -27.42 -130.64 -132.87
C LEU A 428 -28.91 -130.87 -133.23
N GLN A 429 -29.62 -129.85 -133.70
CA GLN A 429 -31.00 -129.99 -134.18
C GLN A 429 -31.11 -130.87 -135.43
N GLN A 430 -30.10 -130.91 -136.31
CA GLN A 430 -30.06 -131.87 -137.43
C GLN A 430 -29.70 -133.31 -137.01
N ALA A 431 -29.09 -133.51 -135.83
CA ALA A 431 -28.74 -134.84 -135.32
C ALA A 431 -29.81 -135.46 -134.40
N ALA A 432 -30.74 -134.66 -133.87
CA ALA A 432 -31.68 -135.06 -132.82
C ALA A 432 -33.10 -135.43 -133.31
N VAL A 433 -33.30 -135.63 -134.62
CA VAL A 433 -34.59 -136.08 -135.20
C VAL A 433 -34.77 -137.61 -135.11
N ASP A 434 -33.69 -138.37 -134.90
CA ASP A 434 -33.67 -139.84 -134.98
C ASP A 434 -33.75 -140.59 -133.62
N ALA A 435 -34.02 -139.91 -132.49
CA ALA A 435 -34.10 -140.53 -131.15
C ALA A 435 -35.21 -139.95 -130.26
N GLN A 436 -35.68 -140.73 -129.28
CA GLN A 436 -37.04 -140.62 -128.72
C GLN A 436 -37.11 -140.69 -127.17
N GLU A 437 -38.14 -140.08 -126.59
CA GLU A 437 -38.76 -140.31 -125.25
C GLU A 437 -38.30 -139.55 -123.96
N ALA A 438 -39.34 -139.10 -123.21
CA ALA A 438 -39.46 -138.85 -121.75
C ALA A 438 -38.99 -137.52 -121.06
N MET A 439 -39.66 -137.18 -119.92
CA MET A 439 -39.59 -135.96 -119.06
C MET A 439 -39.29 -136.37 -117.56
N PRO A 440 -39.33 -135.55 -116.46
CA PRO A 440 -39.71 -134.11 -116.27
C PRO A 440 -38.96 -133.22 -115.19
N SER A 441 -39.32 -131.91 -115.14
CA SER A 441 -39.46 -130.86 -114.06
C SER A 441 -39.20 -131.10 -112.53
N PRO A 442 -39.29 -130.10 -111.57
CA PRO A 442 -39.05 -128.60 -111.54
C PRO A 442 -38.56 -127.94 -110.17
N PHE A 443 -38.50 -126.57 -110.08
CA PHE A 443 -38.61 -125.63 -108.88
C PHE A 443 -37.43 -125.53 -107.84
N ASP A 444 -37.16 -124.48 -107.01
CA ASP A 444 -37.65 -123.09 -106.62
C ASP A 444 -36.47 -122.30 -105.89
N GLY A 445 -36.42 -121.03 -105.37
CA GLY A 445 -37.28 -119.80 -105.27
C GLY A 445 -36.78 -118.71 -104.24
N ASN A 446 -37.48 -117.56 -104.15
CA ASN A 446 -37.59 -116.53 -103.03
C ASN A 446 -36.56 -115.36 -102.73
N ALA A 447 -37.04 -114.36 -101.95
CA ALA A 447 -36.48 -113.06 -101.46
C ALA A 447 -37.18 -112.64 -100.09
N PRO A 448 -37.34 -111.37 -99.54
CA PRO A 448 -36.87 -109.99 -99.86
C PRO A 448 -36.53 -108.99 -98.66
N GLU A 449 -36.08 -107.75 -98.98
CA GLU A 449 -36.35 -106.36 -98.42
C GLU A 449 -36.23 -105.88 -96.92
N GLY A 450 -36.07 -104.53 -96.69
CA GLY A 450 -36.03 -103.79 -95.38
C GLY A 450 -35.67 -102.25 -95.43
N GLU A 451 -35.92 -101.42 -94.37
CA GLU A 451 -35.87 -99.90 -94.38
C GLU A 451 -35.51 -99.17 -93.01
N GLY A 452 -35.31 -97.82 -93.01
CA GLY A 452 -35.29 -96.84 -91.84
C GLY A 452 -33.96 -96.07 -91.53
N GLU A 453 -33.82 -94.95 -90.75
CA GLU A 453 -34.67 -93.82 -90.24
C GLU A 453 -33.79 -92.69 -89.54
N GLY A 454 -34.31 -91.49 -89.13
CA GLY A 454 -33.63 -90.38 -88.35
C GLY A 454 -34.33 -88.98 -88.47
N GLY A 455 -34.07 -87.85 -87.74
CA GLY A 455 -33.16 -87.38 -86.64
C GLY A 455 -33.44 -85.88 -86.23
N GLY A 456 -32.72 -85.21 -85.28
CA GLY A 456 -33.01 -83.80 -84.81
C GLY A 456 -32.10 -83.14 -83.70
N SER A 457 -32.40 -81.90 -83.21
CA SER A 457 -31.48 -80.94 -82.51
C SER A 457 -32.04 -80.01 -81.35
N ASP A 458 -31.21 -79.09 -80.77
CA ASP A 458 -31.49 -77.79 -80.02
C ASP A 458 -31.40 -77.63 -78.44
N VAL A 459 -31.22 -76.37 -77.91
CA VAL A 459 -30.69 -75.98 -76.53
C VAL A 459 -31.20 -74.60 -75.96
N LEU A 460 -31.03 -74.22 -74.66
CA LEU A 460 -31.46 -72.94 -73.98
C LEU A 460 -30.64 -72.45 -72.70
N THR A 461 -31.01 -71.33 -72.01
CA THR A 461 -30.18 -70.49 -71.04
C THR A 461 -30.99 -69.74 -69.89
N ASP A 462 -30.38 -69.22 -68.77
CA ASP A 462 -31.03 -68.32 -67.71
C ASP A 462 -30.09 -67.56 -66.65
N ALA A 463 -30.52 -66.45 -65.94
CA ALA A 463 -30.06 -65.85 -64.60
C ALA A 463 -30.41 -64.32 -64.27
N LEU A 464 -30.48 -63.83 -62.97
CA LEU A 464 -30.94 -62.45 -62.51
C LEU A 464 -30.51 -61.85 -61.07
N ASN A 465 -30.86 -60.56 -60.75
CA ASN A 465 -30.96 -59.75 -59.43
C ASN A 465 -29.67 -59.17 -58.69
N GLU A 466 -29.57 -58.21 -57.70
CA GLU A 466 -30.33 -57.15 -56.88
C GLU A 466 -29.28 -56.27 -56.04
N ALA A 467 -29.41 -55.29 -55.07
CA ALA A 467 -30.27 -54.20 -54.43
C ALA A 467 -29.39 -53.39 -53.35
N GLY A 468 -29.64 -52.29 -52.56
CA GLY A 468 -30.66 -51.22 -52.24
C GLY A 468 -30.30 -50.27 -50.98
N ALA A 469 -31.12 -49.22 -50.60
CA ALA A 469 -31.19 -48.33 -49.35
C ALA A 469 -30.42 -46.94 -49.18
N ALA A 470 -31.04 -45.84 -48.60
CA ALA A 470 -30.46 -44.43 -48.45
C ALA A 470 -30.98 -43.41 -47.29
N PRO A 471 -31.33 -42.05 -47.41
CA PRO A 471 -30.91 -40.90 -46.50
C PRO A 471 -31.96 -39.80 -46.00
N ILE A 472 -31.57 -38.60 -45.41
CA ILE A 472 -32.20 -37.18 -45.37
C ILE A 472 -31.96 -36.25 -44.07
N GLU A 473 -32.33 -34.92 -44.05
CA GLU A 473 -31.86 -33.71 -43.25
C GLU A 473 -32.95 -32.70 -42.65
N ALA A 474 -32.56 -31.56 -41.96
CA ALA A 474 -33.10 -30.12 -41.98
C ALA A 474 -33.48 -29.31 -40.64
N GLU A 475 -33.28 -27.95 -40.55
CA GLU A 475 -34.17 -26.90 -39.84
C GLU A 475 -33.84 -25.34 -39.99
N ILE A 476 -34.37 -24.40 -39.13
CA ILE A 476 -34.99 -23.03 -39.44
C ILE A 476 -34.52 -21.72 -38.63
N LEU A 477 -35.27 -20.57 -38.59
CA LEU A 477 -34.93 -19.11 -38.42
C LEU A 477 -35.71 -18.22 -37.37
N ASP A 478 -35.08 -17.12 -36.87
CA ASP A 478 -35.47 -15.69 -36.54
C ASP A 478 -36.45 -15.05 -35.45
N ASP A 479 -35.97 -13.91 -34.87
CA ASP A 479 -36.48 -12.55 -34.42
C ASP A 479 -37.49 -12.16 -33.26
N ALA A 480 -37.23 -10.96 -32.65
CA ALA A 480 -38.12 -9.81 -32.24
C ALA A 480 -38.54 -9.42 -30.77
N LEU A 481 -38.24 -8.14 -30.39
CA LEU A 481 -38.95 -7.16 -29.47
C LEU A 481 -39.00 -7.38 -27.91
N ALA A 482 -39.30 -6.42 -26.97
CA ALA A 482 -39.53 -4.94 -26.96
C ALA A 482 -39.48 -4.21 -25.55
N ASP A 483 -38.91 -2.98 -25.49
CA ASP A 483 -39.35 -1.68 -24.85
C ASP A 483 -39.58 -1.42 -23.31
N ALA A 484 -39.41 -0.13 -22.92
CA ALA A 484 -39.97 0.67 -21.78
C ALA A 484 -38.99 1.43 -20.80
N MET A 485 -38.99 2.79 -20.91
CA MET A 485 -38.84 3.94 -19.95
C MET A 485 -38.29 3.76 -18.49
N GLY A 486 -37.66 4.74 -17.79
CA GLY A 486 -37.46 6.20 -18.00
C GLY A 486 -36.51 6.85 -16.93
N GLN A 487 -36.46 8.19 -16.82
CA GLN A 487 -35.44 8.97 -16.04
C GLN A 487 -36.01 9.81 -14.85
N VAL A 488 -35.15 10.28 -13.92
CA VAL A 488 -35.03 11.68 -13.41
C VAL A 488 -33.95 11.83 -12.29
N ARG A 489 -33.34 13.01 -12.13
CA ARG A 489 -32.52 13.47 -10.98
C ARG A 489 -32.77 14.95 -10.67
N PRO A 490 -32.79 15.34 -9.38
CA PRO A 490 -32.01 16.49 -8.85
C PRO A 490 -31.45 16.22 -7.43
N SER A 491 -30.74 17.10 -6.71
CA SER A 491 -29.65 18.07 -7.00
C SER A 491 -29.10 18.62 -5.67
N GLU A 492 -27.84 19.07 -5.62
CA GLU A 492 -27.16 19.59 -4.40
C GLU A 492 -26.98 21.13 -4.39
N LEU A 493 -26.87 21.74 -3.21
CA LEU A 493 -26.42 23.12 -2.97
C LEU A 493 -25.74 23.26 -1.58
N PRO A 494 -24.56 23.90 -1.46
CA PRO A 494 -23.90 24.17 -0.18
C PRO A 494 -24.31 25.52 0.44
N ARG A 495 -23.93 25.76 1.70
CA ARG A 495 -24.08 27.07 2.39
C ARG A 495 -22.83 27.40 3.23
N ALA A 496 -22.51 28.69 3.34
CA ALA A 496 -21.27 29.21 3.93
C ALA A 496 -21.37 29.59 5.43
N GLU A 497 -20.20 29.93 5.99
CA GLU A 497 -19.88 30.00 7.42
C GLU A 497 -20.16 31.36 8.11
N GLY A 498 -20.15 31.35 9.45
CA GLY A 498 -19.30 32.25 10.25
C GLY A 498 -19.82 33.65 10.63
N VAL A 499 -20.34 33.78 11.86
CA VAL A 499 -20.22 35.00 12.71
C VAL A 499 -20.16 34.58 14.18
N GLU A 500 -19.01 34.76 14.84
CA GLU A 500 -18.88 34.55 16.28
C GLU A 500 -19.60 35.62 17.11
N ILE A 501 -20.12 35.21 18.27
CA ILE A 501 -20.55 36.10 19.35
C ILE A 501 -19.96 35.53 20.64
N ALA A 502 -19.24 36.35 21.42
CA ALA A 502 -18.65 35.92 22.68
C ALA A 502 -19.73 35.41 23.64
N SER A 503 -19.62 34.14 24.02
CA SER A 503 -20.63 33.38 24.76
C SER A 503 -20.43 33.43 26.28
N VAL A 504 -21.41 32.89 27.00
CA VAL A 504 -21.37 32.74 28.46
C VAL A 504 -20.99 31.29 28.75
N PRO A 505 -19.92 31.02 29.53
CA PRO A 505 -19.41 29.67 29.68
C PRO A 505 -20.41 28.68 30.28
N MET A 506 -20.28 27.43 29.84
CA MET A 506 -21.01 26.31 30.45
C MET A 506 -20.62 26.15 31.92
N THR A 507 -21.61 25.81 32.76
CA THR A 507 -21.32 25.43 34.15
C THR A 507 -20.77 24.01 34.20
N GLN A 508 -19.98 23.67 35.23
CA GLN A 508 -19.45 22.31 35.37
C GLN A 508 -20.58 21.26 35.41
N SER A 509 -21.71 21.56 36.07
CA SER A 509 -22.90 20.71 36.06
C SER A 509 -23.54 20.50 34.67
N GLU A 510 -23.39 21.45 33.74
CA GLU A 510 -23.84 21.28 32.35
C GLU A 510 -22.88 20.37 31.56
N LYS A 511 -21.56 20.55 31.73
CA LYS A 511 -20.53 19.68 31.10
C LYS A 511 -20.55 18.26 31.68
N ASP A 512 -20.75 18.10 32.98
CA ASP A 512 -20.88 16.80 33.66
C ASP A 512 -22.13 16.06 33.19
N GLY A 513 -23.28 16.73 33.07
CA GLY A 513 -24.52 16.11 32.56
C GLY A 513 -24.39 15.62 31.11
N PHE A 514 -23.64 16.34 30.27
CA PHE A 514 -23.30 15.89 28.91
C PHE A 514 -22.34 14.70 28.93
N ARG A 515 -21.32 14.71 29.81
CA ARG A 515 -20.40 13.57 30.02
C ARG A 515 -21.15 12.30 30.41
N ASP A 516 -22.04 12.37 31.39
CA ASP A 516 -22.86 11.25 31.87
C ASP A 516 -23.75 10.69 30.75
N ALA A 517 -24.35 11.57 29.94
CA ALA A 517 -25.17 11.17 28.80
C ALA A 517 -24.36 10.36 27.77
N VAL A 518 -23.17 10.83 27.38
CA VAL A 518 -22.29 10.10 26.44
C VAL A 518 -21.75 8.80 27.05
N GLN A 519 -21.32 8.86 28.32
CA GLN A 519 -20.78 7.72 29.07
C GLN A 519 -21.78 6.55 29.15
N SER A 520 -23.08 6.83 29.22
CA SER A 520 -24.11 5.78 29.25
C SER A 520 -24.16 4.89 27.99
N CYS A 521 -23.57 5.33 26.86
CA CYS A 521 -23.39 4.52 25.64
C CYS A 521 -21.98 3.96 25.43
N TRP A 522 -21.00 4.35 26.24
CA TRP A 522 -19.62 3.87 26.16
C TRP A 522 -19.55 2.41 26.66
N ASN A 523 -19.58 1.46 25.73
CA ASN A 523 -19.62 0.04 26.04
C ASN A 523 -18.33 -0.69 25.62
N LEU A 524 -17.43 -0.83 26.58
CA LEU A 524 -16.14 -1.50 26.49
C LEU A 524 -16.24 -2.97 26.09
N ALA A 525 -17.35 -3.66 26.37
CA ALA A 525 -17.52 -5.10 26.14
C ALA A 525 -17.63 -5.51 24.65
N THR A 526 -17.48 -4.56 23.72
CA THR A 526 -17.40 -4.81 22.26
C THR A 526 -16.10 -4.34 21.62
N ILE A 527 -15.12 -3.93 22.45
CA ILE A 527 -13.79 -3.50 22.02
C ILE A 527 -12.82 -4.69 22.15
N ALA A 528 -11.93 -4.88 21.17
CA ALA A 528 -10.89 -5.91 21.25
C ALA A 528 -9.94 -5.59 22.42
N THR A 529 -9.42 -6.61 23.11
CA THR A 529 -8.66 -6.43 24.37
C THR A 529 -7.43 -5.51 24.24
N GLU A 530 -6.82 -5.41 23.06
CA GLU A 530 -5.69 -4.51 22.80
C GLU A 530 -6.13 -3.04 22.60
N ALA A 531 -7.34 -2.81 22.10
CA ALA A 531 -7.95 -1.48 21.96
C ALA A 531 -8.66 -1.00 23.24
N ALA A 532 -8.64 -1.80 24.31
CA ALA A 532 -9.20 -1.49 25.62
C ALA A 532 -8.19 -0.85 26.58
N GLU A 533 -7.01 -0.42 26.11
CA GLU A 533 -6.00 0.30 26.92
C GLU A 533 -5.75 1.76 26.45
N ALA A 534 -6.12 2.10 25.21
CA ALA A 534 -5.82 3.40 24.61
C ALA A 534 -6.66 4.57 25.18
N ARG A 535 -6.03 5.74 25.31
CA ARG A 535 -6.69 7.03 25.60
C ARG A 535 -6.86 7.79 24.29
N VAL A 536 -8.08 8.26 23.99
CA VAL A 536 -8.36 9.01 22.74
C VAL A 536 -9.12 10.29 23.02
N VAL A 537 -8.67 11.39 22.43
CA VAL A 537 -9.43 12.65 22.37
C VAL A 537 -10.14 12.71 21.03
N VAL A 538 -11.45 12.96 21.06
CA VAL A 538 -12.30 12.98 19.87
C VAL A 538 -12.92 14.36 19.76
N GLY A 539 -12.57 15.07 18.69
CA GLY A 539 -13.19 16.33 18.27
C GLY A 539 -14.42 16.03 17.41
N PHE A 540 -15.51 16.78 17.60
CA PHE A 540 -16.69 16.72 16.73
C PHE A 540 -17.58 17.95 16.96
N ARG A 541 -18.33 18.32 15.91
CA ARG A 541 -19.22 19.48 15.94
C ARG A 541 -20.67 19.12 16.20
N MET A 542 -21.40 20.04 16.80
CA MET A 542 -22.81 19.88 17.17
C MET A 542 -23.70 20.91 16.50
N ASN A 543 -24.90 20.48 16.10
CA ASN A 543 -25.97 21.35 15.65
C ASN A 543 -26.69 21.99 16.84
N ARG A 544 -27.33 23.13 16.60
CA ARG A 544 -28.04 23.94 17.62
C ARG A 544 -29.27 23.27 18.27
N ASP A 545 -29.62 22.06 17.83
CA ASP A 545 -30.65 21.19 18.41
C ASP A 545 -30.07 20.05 19.28
N GLY A 546 -28.75 20.04 19.52
CA GLY A 546 -28.04 19.01 20.27
C GLY A 546 -27.70 17.77 19.44
N THR A 547 -28.00 17.73 18.15
CA THR A 547 -27.52 16.65 17.25
C THR A 547 -26.05 16.86 16.87
N VAL A 548 -25.39 15.84 16.31
CA VAL A 548 -23.96 15.86 15.98
C VAL A 548 -23.79 15.76 14.47
N ASP A 549 -22.87 16.56 13.92
CA ASP A 549 -22.46 16.46 12.53
C ASP A 549 -21.69 15.15 12.33
N ALA A 550 -22.34 14.17 11.70
CA ALA A 550 -21.84 12.81 11.56
C ALA A 550 -20.51 12.72 10.80
N ASP A 551 -20.16 13.72 9.99
CA ASP A 551 -18.96 13.77 9.16
C ASP A 551 -17.87 14.69 9.75
N SER A 552 -18.13 15.35 10.89
CA SER A 552 -17.19 16.25 11.58
C SER A 552 -16.15 15.58 12.49
N PHE A 553 -16.27 14.27 12.73
CA PHE A 553 -15.46 13.57 13.72
C PHE A 553 -13.97 13.54 13.37
N SER A 554 -13.15 14.13 14.24
CA SER A 554 -11.69 14.17 14.15
C SER A 554 -11.05 13.50 15.38
N LEU A 555 -9.82 13.01 15.21
CA LEU A 555 -8.97 12.59 16.31
C LEU A 555 -8.07 13.78 16.69
N VAL A 556 -8.03 14.13 17.97
CA VAL A 556 -7.19 15.23 18.48
C VAL A 556 -6.03 14.69 19.32
N GLY A 557 -4.92 15.44 19.33
CA GLY A 557 -3.70 15.10 20.08
C GLY A 557 -2.66 14.29 19.30
N GLU A 558 -1.43 14.28 19.79
CA GLU A 558 -0.30 13.61 19.14
C GLU A 558 -0.30 12.08 19.32
N PRO A 559 0.36 11.31 18.43
CA PRO A 559 0.41 9.85 18.54
C PRO A 559 1.23 9.29 19.73
N ILE A 560 0.60 9.13 20.90
CA ILE A 560 1.20 8.44 22.07
C ILE A 560 1.30 6.92 21.82
N ASP A 561 0.16 6.25 21.64
CA ASP A 561 0.04 4.81 21.35
C ASP A 561 0.38 4.36 19.91
N PRO A 562 0.61 3.05 19.65
CA PRO A 562 0.68 2.49 18.29
C PRO A 562 -0.62 2.71 17.48
N VAL A 563 -0.45 3.11 16.22
CA VAL A 563 -1.51 3.68 15.35
C VAL A 563 -2.74 2.78 15.18
N GLY A 564 -2.56 1.47 15.02
CA GLY A 564 -3.66 0.53 14.76
C GLY A 564 -4.65 0.35 15.92
N THR A 565 -4.22 0.68 17.15
CA THR A 565 -5.03 0.60 18.36
C THR A 565 -5.96 1.81 18.48
N ARG A 566 -5.43 3.01 18.20
CA ARG A 566 -6.15 4.28 18.37
C ARG A 566 -7.36 4.42 17.46
N GLN A 567 -7.25 3.98 16.21
CA GLN A 567 -8.34 4.04 15.23
C GLN A 567 -9.57 3.24 15.69
N GLN A 568 -9.37 2.08 16.31
CA GLN A 568 -10.46 1.24 16.82
C GLN A 568 -11.17 1.88 18.02
N ALA A 569 -10.42 2.54 18.91
CA ALA A 569 -10.98 3.31 20.03
C ALA A 569 -11.75 4.56 19.56
N PHE A 570 -11.23 5.29 18.57
CA PHE A 570 -11.93 6.40 17.90
C PHE A 570 -13.26 5.95 17.26
N GLU A 571 -13.26 4.84 16.53
CA GLU A 571 -14.49 4.29 15.95
C GLU A 571 -15.47 3.75 17.01
N ALA A 572 -14.99 3.29 18.17
CA ALA A 572 -15.85 2.98 19.31
C ALA A 572 -16.47 4.26 19.90
N ALA A 573 -15.69 5.32 20.07
CA ALA A 573 -16.14 6.59 20.66
C ALA A 573 -17.19 7.30 19.77
N ARG A 574 -16.93 7.42 18.46
CA ARG A 574 -17.91 7.92 17.47
C ARG A 574 -19.22 7.13 17.52
N ARG A 575 -19.16 5.79 17.67
CA ARG A 575 -20.35 4.93 17.83
C ARG A 575 -21.06 5.06 19.18
N ALA A 576 -20.38 5.51 20.24
CA ALA A 576 -21.01 5.78 21.54
C ALA A 576 -21.76 7.12 21.51
N ILE A 577 -21.13 8.17 20.99
CA ILE A 577 -21.71 9.52 20.82
C ILE A 577 -22.98 9.44 19.94
N LEU A 578 -22.85 8.89 18.72
CA LEU A 578 -23.98 8.75 17.80
C LEU A 578 -25.10 7.82 18.30
N ARG A 579 -24.83 6.97 19.30
CA ARG A 579 -25.84 6.10 19.92
C ARG A 579 -26.65 6.81 21.01
N CYS A 580 -26.00 7.62 21.85
CA CYS A 580 -26.67 8.28 22.98
C CYS A 580 -27.35 9.61 22.62
N GLN A 581 -27.03 10.16 21.45
CA GLN A 581 -27.70 11.30 20.86
C GLN A 581 -29.23 11.25 20.92
N GLY A 582 -29.85 10.14 20.51
CA GLY A 582 -31.31 10.05 20.39
C GLY A 582 -31.89 11.10 19.43
N SER A 583 -32.52 12.13 19.98
CA SER A 583 -33.05 13.31 19.25
C SER A 583 -32.19 14.57 19.38
N GLY A 584 -31.07 14.51 20.10
CA GLY A 584 -30.23 15.63 20.50
C GLY A 584 -29.89 15.58 21.99
N TYR A 585 -28.69 16.03 22.36
CA TYR A 585 -28.27 16.18 23.76
C TYR A 585 -28.92 17.40 24.42
N ASP A 586 -29.21 17.31 25.72
CA ASP A 586 -29.87 18.36 26.51
C ASP A 586 -28.88 19.46 26.93
N LEU A 587 -28.50 20.31 25.96
CA LEU A 587 -27.49 21.36 26.10
C LEU A 587 -28.11 22.77 26.07
N PRO A 588 -27.59 23.75 26.85
CA PRO A 588 -28.16 25.11 26.89
C PRO A 588 -28.07 25.84 25.53
N ALA A 589 -29.21 25.96 24.85
CA ALA A 589 -29.32 26.57 23.52
C ALA A 589 -29.07 28.09 23.49
N ASP A 590 -28.87 28.74 24.63
CA ASP A 590 -28.36 30.10 24.77
C ASP A 590 -26.83 30.18 24.74
N LYS A 591 -26.13 29.07 25.06
CA LYS A 591 -24.66 28.96 25.12
C LYS A 591 -24.03 28.20 23.95
N TYR A 592 -24.70 28.16 22.80
CA TYR A 592 -24.32 27.27 21.67
C TYR A 592 -22.82 27.33 21.30
N ASN A 593 -22.24 28.52 21.27
CA ASN A 593 -20.84 28.75 20.90
C ASN A 593 -19.80 28.28 21.96
N GLU A 594 -20.24 27.55 23.00
CA GLU A 594 -19.40 26.86 23.99
C GLU A 594 -19.43 25.32 23.81
N TRP A 595 -20.21 24.82 22.85
CA TRP A 595 -20.42 23.39 22.61
C TRP A 595 -20.74 23.04 21.14
N ASP A 596 -20.63 23.99 20.21
CA ASP A 596 -20.80 23.74 18.77
C ASP A 596 -19.58 23.06 18.13
N ASP A 597 -18.40 23.19 18.76
CA ASP A 597 -17.28 22.25 18.65
C ASP A 597 -16.98 21.66 20.03
N VAL A 598 -16.58 20.38 20.09
CA VAL A 598 -16.43 19.62 21.35
C VAL A 598 -15.23 18.70 21.27
N GLU A 599 -14.29 18.84 22.21
CA GLU A 599 -13.22 17.86 22.44
C GLU A 599 -13.53 17.00 23.67
N MET A 600 -13.62 15.67 23.47
CA MET A 600 -13.99 14.73 24.54
C MET A 600 -12.99 13.57 24.65
N THR A 601 -12.50 13.35 25.87
CA THR A 601 -11.51 12.30 26.17
C THR A 601 -12.17 11.02 26.63
N PHE A 602 -11.93 9.94 25.88
CA PHE A 602 -12.36 8.57 26.19
C PHE A 602 -11.19 7.74 26.73
N THR A 603 -11.49 6.89 27.71
CA THR A 603 -10.54 6.01 28.40
C THR A 603 -11.14 4.62 28.63
N PRO A 604 -10.31 3.63 29.01
CA PRO A 604 -10.78 2.33 29.48
C PRO A 604 -11.70 2.38 30.71
N ALA A 605 -11.66 3.46 31.51
CA ALA A 605 -12.51 3.63 32.70
C ALA A 605 -13.85 4.32 32.39
N GLY A 606 -13.93 5.08 31.30
CA GLY A 606 -15.09 5.92 30.97
C GLY A 606 -14.71 7.13 30.11
N VAL A 607 -15.66 8.05 29.97
CA VAL A 607 -15.36 9.42 29.50
C VAL A 607 -14.75 10.18 30.68
N GLU A 608 -13.64 10.89 30.48
CA GLU A 608 -12.92 11.56 31.56
C GLU A 608 -13.09 13.09 31.52
N ALA A 609 -12.88 13.70 30.35
CA ALA A 609 -12.91 15.15 30.16
C ALA A 609 -13.76 15.54 28.95
N ILE A 610 -14.35 16.73 29.05
CA ILE A 610 -14.97 17.49 27.94
C ILE A 610 -14.44 18.92 28.10
N GLU A 611 -13.73 19.41 27.10
CA GLU A 611 -13.15 20.76 27.09
C GLU A 611 -14.01 21.74 26.29
#